data_AF-A0A484C5Z5-F1
#
_entry.id   AF-A0A484C5Z5-F1
#
_cell.length_a   1.000
_cell.length_b   1.000
_cell.length_c   1.000
_cell.angle_alpha   90.00
_cell.angle_beta   90.00
_cell.angle_gamma   90.00
#
_symmetry.space_group_name_H-M   'P 1'
#
loop_
_entity.id
_entity.type
_entity.pdbx_description
1 polymer ?
#
loop_
_entity_poly.entity_id
_entity_poly.type
_entity_poly.pdbx_seq_one_letter_code
_entity_poly.pdbx_strand_id
1 'polypeptide(L)'
;MKKTKVPVTHLFQDGLLTVAQTLLPSNNLLMDVYVDLCCSFGLPVWMASLLHAAKRLRTDLARRRKVYRLLQRKLMFHRVGVKEGDLFQPTYVYPEEVKMLIRSVFSQDICDYPDPCHDQVVYLTVEDLHKVPIK
;
A
#
# COMPACT_ATOMS: atom_id res chain seq x y z
N MET A 1 -33.74 -3.88 -17.18
CA MET A 1 -32.66 -4.60 -16.46
C MET A 1 -31.62 -3.59 -15.98
N LYS A 2 -31.56 -3.32 -14.68
CA LYS A 2 -30.57 -2.40 -14.09
C LYS A 2 -29.21 -3.12 -14.10
N LYS A 3 -28.26 -2.68 -14.92
CA LYS A 3 -26.88 -3.17 -14.89
C LYS A 3 -26.22 -2.64 -13.62
N THR A 4 -26.13 -3.47 -12.59
CA THR A 4 -25.37 -3.20 -11.38
C THR A 4 -23.89 -3.15 -11.75
N LYS A 5 -23.32 -1.95 -11.77
CA LYS A 5 -21.89 -1.71 -11.95
C LYS A 5 -21.22 -2.11 -10.65
N VAL A 6 -20.86 -3.39 -10.50
CA VAL A 6 -20.08 -3.84 -9.35
C VAL A 6 -18.66 -3.26 -9.54
N PRO A 7 -18.13 -2.49 -8.57
CA PRO A 7 -16.79 -1.96 -8.68
C PRO A 7 -15.79 -3.12 -8.73
N VAL A 8 -14.92 -3.15 -9.74
CA VAL A 8 -13.85 -4.14 -9.93
C VAL A 8 -12.93 -4.25 -8.70
N THR A 9 -12.91 -3.22 -7.85
CA THR A 9 -12.19 -3.19 -6.58
C THR A 9 -12.69 -4.20 -5.54
N HIS A 10 -13.97 -4.58 -5.55
CA HIS A 10 -14.51 -5.58 -4.62
C HIS A 10 -14.07 -7.00 -4.99
N LEU A 11 -14.13 -7.35 -6.28
CA LEU A 11 -13.72 -8.67 -6.78
C LEU A 11 -12.23 -8.96 -6.53
N PHE A 12 -11.39 -7.93 -6.59
CA PHE A 12 -9.96 -8.07 -6.28
C PHE A 12 -9.66 -8.19 -4.78
N GLN A 13 -10.40 -7.47 -3.92
CA GLN A 13 -10.28 -7.64 -2.48
C GLN A 13 -10.64 -9.06 -2.06
N ASP A 14 -11.71 -9.60 -2.64
CA ASP A 14 -12.17 -10.97 -2.36
C ASP A 14 -11.18 -12.00 -2.93
N GLY A 15 -10.62 -11.77 -4.12
CA GLY A 15 -9.60 -12.64 -4.73
C GLY A 15 -8.30 -12.71 -3.92
N LEU A 16 -7.77 -11.57 -3.46
CA LEU A 16 -6.56 -11.51 -2.63
C LEU A 16 -6.78 -12.15 -1.25
N LEU A 17 -7.97 -11.96 -0.65
CA LEU A 17 -8.34 -12.64 0.59
C LEU A 17 -8.41 -14.15 0.40
N THR A 18 -8.98 -14.60 -0.74
CA THR A 18 -9.14 -16.02 -1.08
C THR A 18 -7.78 -16.69 -1.35
N VAL A 19 -6.85 -15.98 -2.01
CA VAL A 19 -5.47 -16.45 -2.22
C VAL A 19 -4.70 -16.52 -0.89
N ALA A 20 -4.86 -15.52 -0.02
CA ALA A 20 -4.29 -15.55 1.32
C ALA A 20 -4.84 -16.73 2.17
N GLN A 21 -6.11 -17.07 2.00
CA GLN A 21 -6.75 -18.20 2.70
C GLN A 21 -6.33 -19.58 2.15
N THR A 22 -5.90 -19.67 0.88
CA THR A 22 -5.51 -20.94 0.26
C THR A 22 -4.03 -21.29 0.43
N LEU A 23 -3.18 -20.31 0.78
CA LEU A 23 -1.74 -20.50 0.96
C LEU A 23 -1.28 -20.72 2.41
N LEU A 24 -2.17 -20.62 3.41
CA LEU A 24 -1.76 -20.69 4.82
C LEU A 24 -2.47 -21.84 5.57
N PRO A 25 -1.72 -22.84 6.09
CA PRO A 25 -2.29 -23.80 7.02
C PRO A 25 -2.68 -23.09 8.31
N SER A 26 -3.90 -23.38 8.71
CA SER A 26 -4.71 -22.81 9.79
C SER A 26 -4.08 -22.90 11.18
N ASN A 27 -2.97 -22.22 11.45
CA ASN A 27 -2.38 -22.14 12.79
C ASN A 27 -1.74 -20.75 12.99
N ASN A 28 -2.56 -19.70 13.17
CA ASN A 28 -2.24 -18.48 13.94
C ASN A 28 -3.33 -17.41 13.72
N LEU A 29 -4.37 -17.42 14.55
CA LEU A 29 -5.42 -16.37 14.62
C LEU A 29 -4.90 -14.97 15.04
N LEU A 30 -3.59 -14.76 15.11
CA LEU A 30 -2.93 -13.54 15.59
C LEU A 30 -1.95 -12.91 14.61
N MET A 31 -1.64 -13.53 13.47
CA MET A 31 -0.86 -12.86 12.43
C MET A 31 -1.78 -11.99 11.59
N ASP A 32 -1.48 -10.69 11.61
CA ASP A 32 -2.19 -9.70 10.82
C ASP A 32 -1.92 -9.96 9.34
N VAL A 33 -2.99 -10.12 8.56
CA VAL A 33 -2.91 -10.43 7.12
C VAL A 33 -1.94 -9.52 6.37
N TYR A 34 -1.78 -8.26 6.79
CA TYR A 34 -0.80 -7.36 6.17
C TYR A 34 0.65 -7.63 6.55
N VAL A 35 0.91 -8.19 7.73
CA VAL A 35 2.25 -8.68 8.12
C VAL A 35 2.62 -9.85 7.22
N ASP A 36 1.74 -10.84 7.06
CA ASP A 36 2.00 -12.00 6.20
C ASP A 36 2.20 -11.61 4.73
N LEU A 37 1.35 -10.72 4.21
CA LEU A 37 1.48 -10.19 2.85
C LEU A 37 2.77 -9.39 2.69
N CYS A 38 3.11 -8.52 3.65
CA CYS A 38 4.38 -7.79 3.60
C CYS A 38 5.57 -8.75 3.63
N CYS A 39 5.60 -9.74 4.53
CA CYS A 39 6.66 -10.74 4.57
C CYS A 39 6.76 -11.53 3.25
N SER A 40 5.64 -11.93 2.66
CA SER A 40 5.60 -12.67 1.39
C SER A 40 6.15 -11.86 0.22
N PHE A 41 5.95 -10.55 0.22
CA PHE A 41 6.50 -9.62 -0.78
C PHE A 41 7.88 -9.05 -0.38
N GLY A 42 8.49 -9.52 0.72
CA GLY A 42 9.76 -9.00 1.24
C GLY A 42 9.70 -7.56 1.77
N LEU A 43 8.50 -7.01 1.99
CA LEU A 43 8.28 -5.64 2.40
C LEU A 43 8.52 -5.43 3.91
N PRO A 44 8.94 -4.22 4.30
CA PRO A 44 9.21 -3.91 5.69
C PRO A 44 7.93 -3.83 6.55
N VAL A 45 8.04 -4.30 7.80
CA VAL A 45 6.92 -4.41 8.77
C VAL A 45 6.25 -3.05 9.09
N TRP A 46 6.97 -1.93 8.95
CA TRP A 46 6.38 -0.61 9.16
C TRP A 46 5.24 -0.33 8.16
N MET A 47 5.32 -0.88 6.94
CA MET A 47 4.23 -0.79 5.97
C MET A 47 3.01 -1.59 6.42
N ALA A 48 3.21 -2.82 6.91
CA ALA A 48 2.14 -3.65 7.45
C ALA A 48 1.37 -2.92 8.57
N SER A 49 2.08 -2.24 9.47
CA SER A 49 1.48 -1.47 10.56
C SER A 49 0.57 -0.34 10.05
N LEU A 50 0.98 0.37 9.00
CA LEU A 50 0.16 1.44 8.40
C LEU A 50 -1.03 0.88 7.62
N LEU A 51 -0.84 -0.22 6.89
CA LEU A 51 -1.91 -0.90 6.14
C LEU A 51 -2.98 -1.44 7.11
N HIS A 52 -2.57 -2.03 8.21
CA HIS A 52 -3.46 -2.48 9.28
C HIS A 52 -4.25 -1.34 9.91
N ALA A 53 -3.57 -0.24 10.27
CA ALA A 53 -4.22 0.94 10.82
C ALA A 53 -5.28 1.49 9.85
N ALA A 54 -4.97 1.58 8.56
CA ALA A 54 -5.90 2.05 7.54
C ALA A 54 -7.11 1.11 7.37
N LYS A 55 -6.92 -0.22 7.43
CA LYS A 55 -8.03 -1.20 7.41
C LYS A 55 -8.99 -1.00 8.57
N ARG A 56 -8.48 -0.77 9.79
CA ARG A 56 -9.33 -0.52 10.97
C ARG A 56 -10.14 0.77 10.88
N LEU A 57 -9.68 1.72 10.08
CA LEU A 57 -10.31 3.02 9.87
C LEU A 57 -11.27 3.04 8.67
N ARG A 58 -11.78 1.88 8.21
CA ARG A 58 -12.55 1.74 6.94
C ARG A 58 -13.63 2.81 6.74
N THR A 59 -14.32 3.22 7.81
CA THR A 59 -15.41 4.20 7.82
C THR A 59 -14.96 5.67 7.95
N ASP A 60 -13.73 5.92 8.41
CA ASP A 60 -13.19 7.27 8.60
C ASP A 60 -12.20 7.62 7.47
N LEU A 61 -12.74 8.19 6.40
CA LEU A 61 -11.95 8.60 5.22
C LEU A 61 -10.88 9.64 5.57
N ALA A 62 -11.17 10.56 6.49
CA ALA A 62 -10.23 11.61 6.87
C ALA A 62 -9.00 11.02 7.60
N ARG A 63 -9.22 10.06 8.51
CA ARG A 63 -8.12 9.35 9.17
C ARG A 63 -7.39 8.42 8.21
N ARG A 64 -8.07 7.74 7.28
CA ARG A 64 -7.41 6.94 6.24
C ARG A 64 -6.50 7.79 5.35
N ARG A 65 -6.94 8.99 4.95
CA ARG A 65 -6.08 9.97 4.24
C ARG A 65 -4.87 10.37 5.08
N LYS A 66 -5.02 10.58 6.39
CA LYS A 66 -3.87 10.85 7.28
C LYS A 66 -2.87 9.69 7.29
N VAL A 67 -3.33 8.43 7.33
CA VAL A 67 -2.43 7.26 7.27
C VAL A 67 -1.74 7.16 5.91
N TYR A 68 -2.46 7.39 4.80
CA TYR A 68 -1.87 7.43 3.46
C TYR A 68 -0.78 8.52 3.36
N ARG A 69 -1.07 9.75 3.82
CA ARG A 69 -0.09 10.83 3.88
C ARG A 69 1.10 10.50 4.77
N LEU A 70 0.91 9.74 5.84
CA LEU A 70 2.01 9.30 6.70
C LEU A 70 2.93 8.32 5.96
N LEU A 71 2.37 7.37 5.20
CA LEU A 71 3.13 6.49 4.33
C LEU A 71 3.97 7.30 3.33
N GLN A 72 3.35 8.25 2.63
CA GLN A 72 4.02 9.12 1.67
C GLN A 72 5.14 9.95 2.32
N ARG A 73 4.86 10.57 3.47
CA ARG A 73 5.85 11.37 4.22
C ARG A 73 7.04 10.54 4.69
N LYS A 74 6.84 9.28 5.10
CA LYS A 74 7.97 8.40 5.46
C LYS A 74 8.90 8.19 4.27
N LEU A 75 8.35 7.91 3.09
CA LEU A 75 9.16 7.72 1.88
C LEU A 75 9.91 9.00 1.51
N MET A 76 9.23 10.15 1.50
CA MET A 76 9.85 11.45 1.21
C MET A 76 10.95 11.82 2.21
N PHE A 77 10.70 11.65 3.51
CA PHE A 77 11.65 11.98 4.57
C PHE A 77 12.94 11.16 4.46
N HIS A 78 12.82 9.89 4.07
CA HIS A 78 13.96 9.00 3.83
C HIS A 78 14.50 9.06 2.40
N ARG A 79 14.01 10.02 1.59
CA ARG A 79 14.42 10.23 0.20
C ARG A 79 14.27 8.98 -0.68
N VAL A 80 13.26 8.18 -0.38
CA VAL A 80 12.94 6.95 -1.11
C VAL A 80 12.04 7.31 -2.29
N GLY A 81 12.54 7.12 -3.51
CA GLY A 81 11.75 7.32 -4.73
C GLY A 81 11.48 8.79 -5.12
N VAL A 82 12.25 9.73 -4.57
CA VAL A 82 12.17 11.15 -4.94
C VAL A 82 13.34 11.53 -5.85
N LYS A 83 13.10 12.43 -6.80
CA LYS A 83 14.15 12.99 -7.65
C LYS A 83 15.03 13.92 -6.83
N GLU A 84 16.33 13.91 -7.10
CA GLU A 84 17.24 14.88 -6.51
C GLU A 84 16.82 16.31 -6.91
N GLY A 85 16.58 17.17 -5.91
CA GLY A 85 16.11 18.54 -6.11
C GLY A 85 14.58 18.74 -6.10
N ASP A 86 13.78 17.67 -6.24
CA ASP A 86 12.32 17.72 -6.04
C ASP A 86 11.91 16.75 -4.92
N LEU A 87 11.86 17.30 -3.71
CA LEU A 87 11.51 16.57 -2.51
C LEU A 87 10.01 16.51 -2.25
N PHE A 88 9.19 17.17 -3.07
CA PHE A 88 7.77 17.40 -2.77
C PHE A 88 6.83 16.58 -3.65
N GLN A 89 7.28 16.17 -4.83
CA GLN A 89 6.51 15.30 -5.71
C GLN A 89 7.03 13.85 -5.68
N PRO A 90 6.18 12.84 -5.39
CA PRO A 90 6.59 11.46 -5.55
C PRO A 90 6.85 11.21 -7.03
N THR A 91 8.07 10.83 -7.36
CA THR A 91 8.50 10.45 -8.72
C THR A 91 8.72 8.95 -8.81
N TYR A 92 8.00 8.14 -8.03
CA TYR A 92 8.32 6.72 -7.92
C TYR A 92 7.21 5.79 -8.36
N VAL A 93 7.58 4.65 -8.95
CA VAL A 93 6.65 3.57 -9.23
C VAL A 93 6.98 2.38 -8.33
N TYR A 94 6.00 1.97 -7.53
CA TYR A 94 6.09 0.72 -6.76
C TYR A 94 6.16 -0.49 -7.71
N PRO A 95 6.79 -1.60 -7.29
CA PRO A 95 6.54 -2.90 -7.91
C PRO A 95 5.03 -3.19 -7.90
N GLU A 96 4.55 -3.90 -8.92
CA GLU A 96 3.11 -4.05 -9.17
C GLU A 96 2.39 -4.66 -7.96
N GLU A 97 3.01 -5.64 -7.30
CA GLU A 97 2.48 -6.31 -6.11
C GLU A 97 2.27 -5.33 -4.95
N VAL A 98 3.26 -4.46 -4.71
CA VAL A 98 3.22 -3.44 -3.66
C VAL A 98 2.18 -2.38 -3.99
N LYS A 99 2.11 -1.97 -5.25
CA LYS A 99 1.12 -1.02 -5.76
C LYS A 99 -0.30 -1.56 -5.57
N MET A 100 -0.54 -2.82 -5.94
CA MET A 100 -1.81 -3.51 -5.75
C MET A 100 -2.17 -3.61 -4.27
N LEU A 101 -1.21 -3.96 -3.41
CA LEU A 101 -1.42 -4.04 -1.97
C LEU A 101 -1.85 -2.67 -1.39
N ILE A 102 -1.12 -1.60 -1.70
CA ILE A 102 -1.45 -0.25 -1.25
C ILE A 102 -2.84 0.17 -1.76
N ARG A 103 -3.15 -0.07 -3.04
CA ARG A 103 -4.46 0.26 -3.63
C ARG A 103 -5.62 -0.57 -3.08
N SER A 104 -5.36 -1.79 -2.62
CA SER A 104 -6.37 -2.61 -1.93
C SER A 104 -6.81 -1.97 -0.61
N VAL A 105 -5.94 -1.19 0.04
CA VAL A 105 -6.16 -0.54 1.33
C VAL A 105 -6.56 0.93 1.18
N PHE A 106 -6.05 1.64 0.18
CA PHE A 106 -6.35 3.05 -0.09
C PHE A 106 -6.99 3.14 -1.48
N SER A 107 -8.32 3.34 -1.52
CA SER A 107 -9.04 3.57 -2.78
C SER A 107 -8.67 4.93 -3.37
N GLN A 108 -8.98 5.14 -4.64
CA GLN A 108 -8.68 6.37 -5.38
C GLN A 108 -9.19 7.65 -4.67
N ASP A 109 -10.29 7.57 -3.92
CA ASP A 109 -10.84 8.70 -3.15
C ASP A 109 -9.98 9.14 -1.95
N ILE A 110 -8.97 8.34 -1.59
CA ILE A 110 -8.03 8.57 -0.48
C ILE A 110 -6.64 8.95 -1.00
N CYS A 111 -6.33 8.58 -2.25
CA CYS A 111 -5.05 8.88 -2.87
C CYS A 111 -4.99 10.36 -3.29
N ASP A 112 -4.58 11.22 -2.35
CA ASP A 112 -4.46 12.67 -2.57
C ASP A 112 -3.30 13.06 -3.51
N TYR A 113 -2.45 12.11 -3.92
CA TYR A 113 -1.33 12.33 -4.82
C TYR A 113 -1.62 11.69 -6.17
N PRO A 114 -1.42 12.40 -7.29
CA PRO A 114 -1.52 11.80 -8.61
C PRO A 114 -0.52 10.64 -8.71
N ASP A 115 -0.90 9.61 -9.48
CA ASP A 115 0.07 8.58 -9.85
C ASP A 115 1.24 9.28 -10.59
N PRO A 116 2.50 9.01 -10.23
CA PRO A 116 3.63 9.60 -10.92
C PRO A 116 3.64 9.24 -12.42
N CYS A 117 3.91 10.24 -13.26
CA CYS A 117 3.98 10.07 -14.71
C CYS A 117 5.21 9.24 -15.09
N HIS A 118 5.04 8.21 -15.93
CA HIS A 118 6.08 7.22 -16.28
C HIS A 118 7.30 7.80 -17.01
N ASP A 119 7.25 9.07 -17.43
CA ASP A 119 8.30 9.68 -18.26
C ASP A 119 9.59 10.02 -17.47
N GLN A 120 9.52 10.18 -16.14
CA GLN A 120 10.67 10.48 -15.28
C GLN A 120 10.56 9.85 -13.88
N VAL A 121 10.34 8.53 -13.82
CA VAL A 121 10.13 7.83 -12.54
C VAL A 121 11.30 6.96 -12.09
N VAL A 122 11.54 6.97 -10.79
CA VAL A 122 12.43 6.04 -10.09
C VAL A 122 11.63 4.78 -9.74
N TYR A 123 12.06 3.62 -10.22
CA TYR A 123 11.49 2.35 -9.79
C TYR A 123 11.92 2.07 -8.35
N LEU A 124 10.94 1.91 -7.45
CA LEU A 124 11.26 1.50 -6.09
C LEU A 124 11.54 0.03 -6.04
N THR A 125 12.71 -0.32 -5.52
CA THR A 125 13.03 -1.70 -5.17
C THR A 125 12.55 -2.00 -3.75
N VAL A 126 12.47 -3.28 -3.39
CA VAL A 126 12.13 -3.70 -2.03
C VAL A 126 13.23 -3.24 -1.05
N GLU A 127 14.49 -3.26 -1.49
CA GLU A 127 15.66 -2.80 -0.76
C GLU A 127 15.57 -1.32 -0.40
N ASP A 128 15.01 -0.48 -1.28
CA ASP A 128 14.78 0.94 -1.00
C ASP A 128 13.81 1.16 0.16
N LEU A 129 12.81 0.29 0.31
CA LEU A 129 11.81 0.37 1.38
C LEU A 129 12.42 -0.01 2.74
N HIS A 130 13.42 -0.89 2.76
CA HIS A 130 14.16 -1.28 3.98
C HIS A 130 15.09 -0.17 4.50
N LYS A 131 15.41 0.84 3.68
CA LYS A 131 16.18 2.02 4.13
C LYS A 131 15.39 2.91 5.09
N VAL A 132 14.07 2.71 5.22
CA VAL A 132 13.20 3.46 6.13
C VAL A 132 13.27 2.84 7.54
N PRO A 133 13.90 3.51 8.53
CA PRO A 133 13.97 3.03 9.89
C PRO A 133 12.60 2.91 10.56
N ILE A 134 12.50 1.92 11.44
CA ILE A 134 11.37 1.68 12.35
C ILE A 134 11.57 2.58 13.59
N LYS A 135 11.45 3.90 13.43
CA LYS A 135 11.32 4.82 14.57
C LYS A 135 9.88 5.28 14.69
#